data_AF-A0A1C4W3V7-F1
#
_entry.id   AF-A0A1C4W3V7-F1
#
_cell.length_a   1.000
_cell.length_b   1.000
_cell.length_c   1.000
_cell.angle_alpha   90.00
_cell.angle_beta   90.00
_cell.angle_gamma   90.00
#
_symmetry.space_group_name_H-M   'P 1'
#
loop_
_entity.id
_entity.type
_entity.pdbx_description
1 polymer ?
#
loop_
_entity_poly.entity_id
_entity_poly.type
_entity_poly.pdbx_seq_one_letter_code
_entity_poly.pdbx_strand_id
1 'polypeptide(L)'
;MKAIYPDNGDGDREAHPQAVPGLRPDTEGAADGTSLTLEVNGEVFACRPNESGGTDYTWLSGPNPGYGFGVSPTLNQSLDEHVQNIRDFLDIVDPATGYLEDD
;
A
#
# COMPACT_ATOMS: atom_id res chain seq x y z
N MET A 1 -40.93 -12.13 -26.57
CA MET A 1 -40.13 -12.64 -27.70
C MET A 1 -38.81 -11.86 -27.75
N LYS A 2 -37.75 -12.61 -28.05
CA LYS A 2 -36.31 -12.35 -28.30
C LYS A 2 -35.82 -10.92 -28.66
N ALA A 3 -34.61 -10.63 -28.18
CA ALA A 3 -33.75 -9.43 -28.34
C ALA A 3 -33.21 -9.18 -29.75
N ILE A 4 -32.70 -7.96 -30.03
CA ILE A 4 -31.59 -7.67 -30.97
C ILE A 4 -30.84 -6.38 -30.52
N TYR A 5 -29.54 -6.52 -30.23
CA TYR A 5 -28.55 -5.42 -30.28
C TYR A 5 -27.87 -5.41 -31.67
N PRO A 6 -27.37 -4.26 -32.14
CA PRO A 6 -26.10 -4.19 -32.85
C PRO A 6 -25.17 -3.22 -32.09
N ASP A 7 -24.04 -3.62 -31.50
CA ASP A 7 -22.75 -4.01 -32.08
C ASP A 7 -22.34 -3.19 -33.32
N ASN A 8 -21.33 -2.32 -33.13
CA ASN A 8 -20.36 -1.87 -34.14
C ASN A 8 -19.27 -1.02 -33.44
N GLY A 9 -18.02 -1.49 -33.46
CA GLY A 9 -16.86 -0.59 -33.57
C GLY A 9 -15.74 -0.69 -32.53
N ASP A 10 -15.04 -1.84 -32.52
CA ASP A 10 -13.58 -1.97 -32.64
C ASP A 10 -12.66 -1.08 -31.80
N GLY A 11 -11.96 -1.75 -30.88
CA GLY A 11 -10.84 -1.23 -30.11
C GLY A 11 -10.02 -2.38 -29.57
N ASP A 12 -9.48 -3.21 -30.46
CA ASP A 12 -8.44 -4.18 -30.16
C ASP A 12 -7.30 -3.51 -29.36
N ARG A 13 -7.20 -3.84 -28.07
CA ARG A 13 -5.91 -3.91 -27.37
C ARG A 13 -5.95 -5.01 -26.32
N GLU A 14 -5.68 -6.21 -26.83
CA GLU A 14 -4.87 -7.24 -26.17
C GLU A 14 -5.36 -7.67 -24.78
N ALA A 15 -6.22 -8.70 -24.78
CA ALA A 15 -6.46 -9.53 -23.61
C ALA A 15 -5.11 -10.02 -23.06
N HIS A 16 -4.72 -9.55 -21.88
CA HIS A 16 -3.60 -10.09 -21.14
C HIS A 16 -3.82 -11.60 -20.91
N PRO A 17 -3.05 -12.50 -21.56
CA PRO A 17 -3.39 -13.92 -21.64
C PRO A 17 -2.95 -14.71 -20.40
N GLN A 18 -3.01 -14.12 -19.20
CA GLN A 18 -2.54 -14.79 -17.98
C GLN A 18 -3.54 -14.76 -16.81
N ALA A 19 -4.83 -14.53 -17.08
CA ALA A 19 -5.89 -14.80 -16.11
C ALA A 19 -6.20 -16.31 -16.09
N VAL A 20 -5.58 -17.05 -15.15
CA VAL A 20 -5.91 -18.46 -14.89
C VAL A 20 -7.20 -18.56 -14.06
N PRO A 21 -8.26 -19.25 -14.54
CA PRO A 21 -9.47 -19.47 -13.75
C PRO A 21 -9.18 -20.40 -12.56
N GLY A 22 -9.27 -19.89 -11.33
CA GLY A 22 -9.12 -20.68 -10.10
C GLY A 22 -8.21 -20.07 -9.03
N LEU A 23 -7.47 -19.01 -9.35
CA LEU A 23 -6.78 -18.18 -8.37
C LEU A 23 -7.43 -16.80 -8.45
N ARG A 24 -8.23 -16.41 -7.45
CA ARG A 24 -8.35 -14.98 -7.20
C ARG A 24 -6.92 -14.57 -6.80
N PRO A 25 -6.23 -13.65 -7.49
CA PRO A 25 -5.34 -12.78 -6.73
C PRO A 25 -6.24 -12.22 -5.64
N ASP A 26 -5.86 -12.45 -4.39
CA ASP A 26 -6.30 -11.66 -3.27
C ASP A 26 -6.55 -10.24 -3.79
N THR A 27 -7.84 -9.91 -3.90
CA THR A 27 -8.23 -8.52 -4.00
C THR A 27 -7.97 -8.02 -2.59
N GLU A 28 -6.71 -7.71 -2.28
CA GLU A 28 -6.33 -7.02 -1.05
C GLU A 28 -6.96 -5.64 -1.11
N GLY A 29 -8.22 -5.61 -0.68
CA GLY A 29 -9.03 -4.43 -0.51
C GLY A 29 -9.50 -3.83 -1.82
N ALA A 30 -10.74 -3.37 -1.84
CA ALA A 30 -10.95 -2.07 -2.45
C ALA A 30 -9.86 -1.15 -1.87
N ALA A 31 -8.98 -0.62 -2.72
CA ALA A 31 -8.19 0.52 -2.34
C ALA A 31 -9.19 1.59 -1.89
N ASP A 32 -9.37 1.70 -0.57
CA ASP A 32 -9.70 2.96 0.03
C ASP A 32 -8.70 3.94 -0.60
N GLY A 33 -9.20 4.84 -1.45
CA GLY A 33 -8.40 5.52 -2.49
C GLY A 33 -7.32 6.48 -1.95
N THR A 34 -6.87 6.27 -0.71
CA THR A 34 -5.97 7.10 0.07
C THR A 34 -4.79 6.33 0.64
N SER A 35 -4.75 4.98 0.60
CA SER A 35 -3.60 4.22 1.10
C SER A 35 -2.53 3.99 0.04
N LEU A 36 -1.30 4.43 0.30
CA LEU A 36 -0.11 4.28 -0.55
C LEU A 36 0.81 3.18 -0.01
N THR A 37 1.14 2.17 -0.82
CA THR A 37 2.11 1.14 -0.44
C THR A 37 3.51 1.51 -0.92
N LEU A 38 4.50 1.48 -0.02
CA LEU A 38 5.90 1.79 -0.29
C LEU A 38 6.82 0.64 0.14
N GLU A 39 7.80 0.33 -0.70
CA GLU A 39 8.90 -0.57 -0.37
C GLU A 39 10.16 0.26 -0.08
N VAL A 40 10.76 0.04 1.09
CA VAL A 40 11.94 0.77 1.56
C VAL A 40 12.90 -0.25 2.20
N ASN A 41 14.15 -0.31 1.72
CA ASN A 41 15.16 -1.31 2.14
C ASN A 41 14.70 -2.78 2.07
N GLY A 42 13.76 -3.12 1.17
CA GLY A 42 13.20 -4.46 1.05
C GLY A 42 12.03 -4.73 2.01
N GLU A 43 11.55 -3.71 2.70
CA GLU A 43 10.45 -3.80 3.65
C GLU A 43 9.25 -3.01 3.16
N VAL A 44 8.06 -3.59 3.31
CA VAL A 44 6.82 -3.04 2.76
C VAL A 44 6.02 -2.32 3.83
N PHE A 45 5.60 -1.10 3.53
CA PHE A 45 4.79 -0.23 4.38
C PHE A 45 3.53 0.24 3.67
N ALA A 46 2.41 0.31 4.38
CA ALA A 46 1.20 0.98 3.94
C ALA A 46 1.07 2.34 4.63
N CYS A 47 1.13 3.42 3.86
CA CYS A 47 0.95 4.80 4.31
C CYS A 47 -0.52 5.18 4.14
N ARG A 48 -1.16 5.67 5.21
CA ARG A 48 -2.57 6.07 5.20
C ARG A 48 -2.71 7.46 5.81
N PRO A 49 -3.36 8.43 5.15
CA PRO A 49 -3.65 9.69 5.78
C PRO A 49 -4.61 9.48 6.95
N ASN A 50 -4.37 10.16 8.06
CA ASN A 50 -5.17 10.06 9.27
C ASN A 50 -6.11 11.27 9.43
N GLU A 51 -7.12 11.13 10.29
CA GLU A 51 -8.12 12.19 10.53
C GLU A 51 -7.54 13.48 11.13
N SER A 52 -6.33 13.39 11.69
CA SER A 52 -5.60 14.52 12.30
C SER A 52 -4.72 15.29 11.29
N GLY A 53 -4.74 14.92 10.00
CA GLY A 53 -3.90 15.53 8.97
C GLY A 53 -2.44 15.08 9.00
N GLY A 54 -2.18 13.93 9.59
CA GLY A 54 -0.91 13.20 9.52
C GLY A 54 -0.99 11.97 8.63
N THR A 55 0.02 11.12 8.71
CA THR A 55 0.08 9.84 8.01
C THR A 55 0.44 8.73 8.98
N ASP A 56 -0.35 7.67 8.97
CA ASP A 56 -0.07 6.42 9.65
C ASP A 56 0.66 5.47 8.69
N TYR A 57 1.79 4.94 9.14
CA TYR A 57 2.62 3.99 8.41
C TYR A 57 2.48 2.63 9.08
N THR A 58 1.89 1.67 8.38
CA THR A 58 1.77 0.28 8.84
C THR A 58 2.85 -0.58 8.21
N TRP A 59 3.68 -1.23 9.00
CA TRP A 59 4.73 -2.14 8.55
C TRP A 59 4.12 -3.50 8.22
N LEU A 60 4.06 -3.83 6.93
CA LEU A 60 3.44 -5.06 6.43
C LEU A 60 4.42 -6.24 6.38
N SER A 61 5.69 -5.97 6.10
CA SER A 61 6.73 -7.01 6.01
C SER A 61 7.51 -7.23 7.31
N GLY A 62 7.21 -6.46 8.36
CA GLY A 62 7.97 -6.49 9.61
C GLY A 62 7.72 -7.74 10.45
N PRO A 63 8.59 -8.03 11.44
CA PRO A 63 8.42 -9.17 12.33
C PRO A 63 7.18 -9.03 13.24
N ASN A 64 6.64 -7.82 13.40
CA ASN A 64 5.45 -7.55 14.20
C ASN A 64 4.26 -7.11 13.31
N PRO A 65 3.30 -8.01 13.03
CA PRO A 65 2.19 -7.69 12.13
C PRO A 65 1.27 -6.63 12.73
N GLY A 66 0.99 -5.59 11.95
CA GLY A 66 0.15 -4.47 12.38
C GLY A 66 0.89 -3.42 13.21
N TYR A 67 2.21 -3.56 13.36
CA TYR A 67 3.06 -2.53 13.92
C TYR A 67 3.32 -1.41 12.92
N GLY A 68 3.78 -0.27 13.41
CA GLY A 68 3.95 0.92 12.59
C GLY A 68 4.21 2.15 13.42
N PHE A 69 4.19 3.30 12.76
CA PHE A 69 4.35 4.60 13.39
C PHE A 69 3.45 5.62 12.69
N GLY A 70 3.08 6.68 13.39
CA GLY A 70 2.30 7.78 12.84
C GLY A 70 3.11 9.07 12.91
N VAL A 71 3.06 9.87 11.84
CA VAL A 71 3.65 11.21 11.82
C VAL A 71 2.51 12.22 11.75
N SER A 72 2.48 13.19 12.65
CA SER A 72 1.45 14.24 12.70
C SER A 72 2.01 15.54 13.29
N PRO A 73 1.56 16.73 12.84
CA PRO A 73 0.80 17.02 11.62
C PRO A 73 1.74 17.22 10.41
N THR A 74 1.41 16.65 9.27
CA THR A 74 2.21 16.83 8.04
C THR A 74 1.29 17.07 6.84
N LEU A 75 1.17 18.35 6.46
CA LEU A 75 0.39 18.73 5.28
C LEU A 75 1.16 18.35 4.01
N ASN A 76 0.59 17.44 3.22
CA ASN A 76 1.07 17.07 1.88
C ASN A 76 2.53 16.60 1.83
N GLN A 77 2.87 15.56 2.62
CA GLN A 77 4.18 14.94 2.47
C GLN A 77 4.37 14.40 1.06
N SER A 78 5.54 14.68 0.50
CA SER A 78 5.99 14.14 -0.76
C SER A 78 6.35 12.66 -0.62
N LEU A 79 6.41 11.94 -1.73
CA LEU A 79 6.85 10.54 -1.75
C LEU A 79 8.22 10.35 -1.09
N ASP A 80 9.19 11.23 -1.38
CA ASP A 80 10.52 11.22 -0.77
C ASP A 80 10.48 11.41 0.75
N GLU A 81 9.55 12.23 1.26
CA GLU A 81 9.38 12.43 2.70
C GLU A 81 8.84 11.16 3.37
N HIS A 82 7.87 10.49 2.75
CA HIS A 82 7.39 9.19 3.24
C HIS A 82 8.52 8.16 3.31
N VAL A 83 9.34 8.08 2.25
CA VAL A 83 10.50 7.17 2.22
C VAL A 83 11.49 7.54 3.32
N GLN A 84 11.80 8.82 3.50
CA GLN A 84 12.74 9.26 4.52
C GLN A 84 12.26 8.95 5.95
N ASN A 85 10.97 9.17 6.24
CA ASN A 85 10.38 8.83 7.53
C ASN A 85 10.46 7.33 7.82
N ILE A 86 10.20 6.49 6.82
CA ILE A 86 10.32 5.03 6.97
C ILE A 86 11.77 4.64 7.24
N ARG A 87 12.74 5.24 6.53
CA ARG A 87 14.17 4.97 6.76
C ARG A 87 14.63 5.36 8.15
N ASP A 88 14.16 6.51 8.66
CA ASP A 88 14.46 6.97 10.00
C ASP A 88 13.92 5.99 11.05
N PHE A 89 12.67 5.54 10.88
CA PHE A 89 12.08 4.50 11.71
C PHE A 89 12.88 3.18 11.67
N LEU A 90 13.34 2.75 10.50
CA LEU A 90 14.13 1.52 10.36
C LEU A 90 15.54 1.61 10.96
N ASP A 91 16.09 2.82 11.12
CA ASP A 91 17.40 3.05 11.74
C ASP A 91 17.34 2.88 13.26
N ILE A 92 16.20 3.24 13.87
CA ILE A 92 15.99 3.20 15.33
C ILE A 92 15.31 1.93 15.83
N VAL A 93 14.67 1.16 14.94
CA VAL A 93 13.96 -0.06 15.31
C VAL A 93 14.91 -1.24 15.36
N ASP A 94 14.76 -2.11 16.36
CA ASP A 94 15.53 -3.34 16.40
C ASP A 94 15.04 -4.29 15.29
N PRO A 95 15.90 -4.73 14.36
CA PRO A 95 15.48 -5.53 13.21
C PRO A 95 15.09 -6.97 13.59
N ALA A 96 15.50 -7.46 14.77
CA ALA A 96 15.17 -8.81 15.22
C ALA A 96 13.76 -8.90 15.83
N THR A 97 13.32 -7.83 16.48
CA THR A 97 12.07 -7.76 17.24
C THR A 97 11.03 -6.86 16.58
N GLY A 98 11.46 -5.88 15.79
CA GLY A 98 10.62 -4.86 15.17
C GLY A 98 10.08 -3.80 16.14
N TYR A 99 10.65 -3.71 17.34
CA TYR A 99 10.29 -2.69 18.33
C TYR A 99 11.37 -1.64 18.47
N LEU A 100 10.97 -0.44 18.89
CA LEU A 100 11.92 0.58 19.33
C LEU A 100 12.51 0.11 20.66
N GLU A 101 13.83 0.16 20.80
CA GLU A 101 14.46 -0.08 22.10
C GLU A 101 14.01 1.02 23.08
N ASP A 102 13.52 0.61 24.25
CA ASP A 102 13.21 1.51 25.36
C ASP A 102 14.53 1.73 26.13
N ASP A 103 15.05 2.97 26.12
CA ASP A 103 16.27 3.37 26.84
C ASP A 103 16.06 3.39 28.36
#